data_AF-A0A536SC75-F1
#
_entry.id   AF-A0A536SC75-F1
#
_cell.length_a   1.000
_cell.length_b   1.000
_cell.length_c   1.000
_cell.angle_alpha   90.00
_cell.angle_beta   90.00
_cell.angle_gamma   90.00
#
_symmetry.space_group_name_H-M   'P 1'
#
loop_
_entity.id
_entity.type
_entity.pdbx_description
1 polymer ?
#
loop_
_entity_poly.entity_id
_entity_poly.type
_entity_poly.pdbx_seq_one_letter_code
_entity_poly.pdbx_strand_id
1 'polypeptide(L)'
;AIASLALAVVLYVFVVNWDFVGGARGAYILQPREVPFGMPRYIHLIYSVQLLMAALALVVARATERSTLGRGLAAIRDDELAAECSGVPTLRLKIFSAMMSCALMGMAGTTFPYYLSYVEPSSAFSLSYAVNSIAMPLIGGMMSWIGPLIGAVLLGTVQQLVQVTVSSAWNLLIVGALLVLFVTLAPNGIMGWVEARRRRKEH
;
A
#
# COMPACT_ATOMS: atom_id res chain seq x y z
N ALA A 1 2.23 14.95 -9.87
CA ALA A 1 3.51 14.48 -9.28
C ALA A 1 4.18 15.55 -8.42
N ILE A 2 4.45 16.76 -8.94
CA ILE A 2 5.13 17.81 -8.16
C ILE A 2 4.28 18.29 -6.98
N ALA A 3 2.98 18.54 -7.19
CA ALA A 3 2.08 19.00 -6.14
C ALA A 3 1.89 17.98 -4.99
N SER A 4 1.81 16.68 -5.31
CA SER A 4 1.68 15.61 -4.30
C SER A 4 2.96 15.43 -3.49
N LEU A 5 4.13 15.60 -4.11
CA LEU A 5 5.41 15.56 -3.41
C LEU A 5 5.57 16.79 -2.51
N ALA A 6 5.24 17.98 -3.01
CA ALA A 6 5.23 19.21 -2.19
C ALA A 6 4.28 19.09 -0.99
N LEU A 7 3.07 18.55 -1.20
CA LEU A 7 2.12 18.28 -0.11
C LEU A 7 2.71 17.33 0.95
N ALA A 8 3.39 16.25 0.53
CA ALA A 8 4.03 15.33 1.45
C ALA A 8 5.14 16.02 2.30
N VAL A 9 5.94 16.89 1.68
CA VAL A 9 6.98 17.67 2.38
C VAL A 9 6.36 18.68 3.35
N VAL A 10 5.30 19.38 2.93
CA VAL A 10 4.58 20.32 3.80
C VAL A 10 3.99 19.60 5.02
N LEU A 11 3.36 18.44 4.81
CA LEU A 11 2.84 17.60 5.89
C LEU A 11 3.96 17.14 6.84
N TYR A 12 5.11 16.73 6.31
CA TYR A 12 6.27 16.36 7.12
C TYR A 12 6.74 17.53 8.00
N VAL A 13 6.95 18.72 7.41
CA VAL A 13 7.37 19.92 8.16
C VAL A 13 6.36 20.27 9.23
N PHE A 14 5.07 20.19 8.90
CA PHE A 14 3.98 20.45 9.84
C PHE A 14 4.00 19.49 11.04
N VAL A 15 4.17 18.18 10.80
CA VAL A 15 4.26 17.17 11.87
C VAL A 15 5.50 17.37 12.74
N VAL A 16 6.65 17.68 12.14
CA VAL A 16 7.90 17.93 12.87
C VAL A 16 7.82 19.15 13.77
N ASN A 17 7.08 20.19 13.35
CA ASN A 17 6.85 21.40 14.14
C ASN A 17 5.70 21.25 15.15
N TRP A 18 4.98 20.13 15.17
CA TRP A 18 3.84 19.93 16.06
C TRP A 18 4.24 19.20 17.35
N ASP A 19 4.35 19.95 18.45
CA ASP A 19 4.77 19.42 19.76
C ASP A 19 3.83 18.34 20.34
N PHE A 20 2.52 18.42 20.08
CA PHE A 20 1.54 17.45 20.58
C PHE A 20 1.77 16.01 20.08
N VAL A 21 2.35 15.85 18.88
CA VAL A 21 2.61 14.54 18.26
C VAL A 21 4.04 14.06 18.56
N GLY A 22 4.76 14.74 19.45
CA GLY A 22 6.17 14.47 19.78
C GLY A 22 7.18 15.24 18.92
N GLY A 23 6.71 16.03 17.94
CA GLY A 23 7.53 16.87 17.07
C GLY A 23 8.69 16.12 16.40
N ALA A 24 9.84 16.76 16.28
CA ALA A 24 11.07 16.17 15.72
C ALA A 24 11.59 14.94 16.48
N ARG A 25 11.21 14.76 17.76
CA ARG A 25 11.70 13.66 18.62
C ARG A 25 10.93 12.36 18.39
N GLY A 26 9.80 12.41 17.68
CA GLY A 26 8.91 11.27 17.51
C GLY A 26 8.06 10.98 18.76
N ALA A 27 7.15 10.02 18.61
CA ALA A 27 6.26 9.59 19.69
C ALA A 27 6.57 8.15 20.10
N TYR A 28 6.61 7.92 21.41
CA TYR A 28 6.62 6.59 22.01
C TYR A 28 5.19 6.18 22.33
N ILE A 29 4.81 5.00 21.89
CA ILE A 29 3.49 4.45 22.19
C ILE A 29 3.68 3.43 23.30
N LEU A 30 3.21 3.77 24.50
CA LEU A 30 3.24 2.85 25.62
C LEU A 30 2.33 1.65 25.33
N GLN A 31 2.91 0.46 25.37
CA GLN A 31 2.18 -0.78 25.22
C GLN A 31 1.30 -1.01 26.47
N PRO A 32 -0.02 -1.22 26.31
CA PRO A 32 -0.86 -1.56 27.43
C PRO A 32 -0.38 -2.86 28.10
N ARG A 33 -0.23 -2.83 29.43
CA ARG A 33 0.17 -4.01 30.23
C ARG A 33 -0.91 -5.09 30.23
N GLU A 34 -2.16 -4.71 30.04
CA GLU A 34 -3.30 -5.62 29.88
C GLU A 34 -3.79 -5.57 28.43
N VAL A 35 -3.88 -6.74 27.81
CA VAL A 35 -4.36 -6.90 26.45
C VAL A 35 -5.88 -7.09 26.49
N PRO A 36 -6.68 -6.19 25.91
CA PRO A 36 -8.11 -6.41 25.79
C PRO A 36 -8.42 -7.69 24.98
N PHE A 37 -9.62 -8.24 25.14
CA PHE A 37 -10.11 -9.42 24.40
C PHE A 37 -9.45 -10.77 24.73
N GLY A 38 -8.78 -10.91 25.88
CA GLY A 38 -8.25 -12.20 26.34
C GLY A 38 -7.07 -12.73 25.52
N MET A 39 -6.42 -11.86 24.74
CA MET A 39 -5.25 -12.25 23.95
C MET A 39 -4.00 -12.37 24.83
N PRO A 40 -3.15 -13.39 24.60
CA PRO A 40 -2.00 -13.66 25.45
C PRO A 40 -0.87 -12.63 25.31
N ARG A 41 -0.81 -11.89 24.19
CA ARG A 41 0.25 -10.90 23.93
C ARG A 41 -0.23 -9.79 23.00
N TYR A 42 0.22 -8.56 23.26
CA TYR A 42 -0.07 -7.36 22.47
C TYR A 42 0.21 -7.52 20.97
N ILE A 43 1.25 -8.28 20.60
CA ILE A 43 1.59 -8.60 19.21
C ILE A 43 0.46 -9.32 18.46
N HIS A 44 -0.30 -10.19 19.14
CA HIS A 44 -1.41 -10.92 18.51
C HIS A 44 -2.63 -10.01 18.28
N LEU A 45 -2.83 -9.03 19.16
CA LEU A 45 -3.87 -8.02 18.99
C LEU A 45 -3.56 -7.12 17.78
N ILE A 46 -2.34 -6.61 17.68
CA ILE A 46 -1.93 -5.82 16.50
C ILE A 46 -2.05 -6.64 15.22
N TYR A 47 -1.55 -7.88 15.23
CA TYR A 47 -1.61 -8.75 14.06
C TYR A 47 -3.06 -9.05 13.63
N SER A 48 -3.96 -9.34 14.57
CA SER A 48 -5.37 -9.58 14.27
C SER A 48 -6.08 -8.34 13.74
N VAL A 49 -5.78 -7.16 14.27
CA VAL A 49 -6.29 -5.87 13.75
C VAL A 49 -5.76 -5.62 12.33
N GLN A 50 -4.46 -5.80 12.08
CA GLN A 50 -3.88 -5.64 10.73
C GLN A 50 -4.47 -6.65 9.74
N LEU A 51 -4.68 -7.90 10.16
CA LEU A 51 -5.31 -8.93 9.35
C LEU A 51 -6.77 -8.56 9.01
N LEU A 52 -7.52 -8.06 9.99
CA LEU A 52 -8.89 -7.59 9.78
C LEU A 52 -8.94 -6.42 8.80
N MET A 53 -8.03 -5.45 8.93
CA MET A 53 -7.94 -4.29 8.03
C MET A 53 -7.53 -4.71 6.62
N ALA A 54 -6.60 -5.67 6.48
CA ALA A 54 -6.23 -6.24 5.19
C ALA A 54 -7.41 -6.99 4.54
N ALA A 55 -8.14 -7.79 5.32
CA ALA A 55 -9.35 -8.47 4.84
C ALA A 55 -10.43 -7.47 4.41
N LEU A 56 -10.65 -6.41 5.19
CA LEU A 56 -11.57 -5.33 4.86
C LEU A 56 -11.16 -4.65 3.55
N ALA A 57 -9.87 -4.32 3.39
CA ALA A 57 -9.36 -3.71 2.15
C ALA A 57 -9.59 -4.62 0.93
N LEU A 58 -9.39 -5.94 1.06
CA LEU A 58 -9.67 -6.90 0.00
C LEU A 58 -11.17 -6.99 -0.34
N VAL A 59 -12.03 -6.98 0.67
CA VAL A 59 -13.49 -6.97 0.48
C VAL A 59 -13.92 -5.70 -0.24
N VAL A 60 -13.41 -4.53 0.18
CA VAL A 60 -13.67 -3.24 -0.48
C VAL A 60 -13.16 -3.24 -1.91
N ALA A 61 -11.94 -3.74 -2.16
CA ALA A 61 -11.38 -3.83 -3.51
C ALA A 61 -12.25 -4.71 -4.41
N ARG A 62 -12.63 -5.91 -3.95
CA ARG A 62 -13.49 -6.84 -4.70
C ARG A 62 -14.90 -6.29 -4.93
N ALA A 63 -15.48 -5.62 -3.93
CA ALA A 63 -16.79 -4.99 -4.05
C ALA A 63 -16.75 -3.84 -5.07
N THR A 64 -15.69 -3.03 -5.03
CA THR A 64 -15.48 -1.92 -5.97
C THR A 64 -15.33 -2.43 -7.40
N GLU A 65 -14.51 -3.46 -7.63
CA GLU A 65 -14.32 -4.05 -8.96
C GLU A 65 -15.61 -4.59 -9.57
N ARG A 66 -16.49 -5.22 -8.76
CA ARG A 66 -17.77 -5.75 -9.22
C ARG A 66 -18.87 -4.69 -9.38
N SER A 67 -18.73 -3.56 -8.70
CA SER A 67 -19.73 -2.49 -8.71
C SER A 67 -19.73 -1.67 -10.01
N THR A 68 -20.75 -0.83 -10.17
CA THR A 68 -20.83 0.16 -11.25
C THR A 68 -19.65 1.14 -11.25
N LEU A 69 -19.09 1.42 -10.07
CA LEU A 69 -17.89 2.27 -9.93
C LEU A 69 -16.68 1.64 -10.61
N GLY A 70 -16.46 0.32 -10.43
CA GLY A 70 -15.36 -0.39 -11.07
C GLY A 70 -15.47 -0.39 -12.60
N ARG A 71 -16.68 -0.56 -13.13
CA ARG A 71 -16.93 -0.49 -14.58
C ARG A 71 -16.68 0.92 -15.14
N GLY A 72 -17.13 1.95 -14.43
CA GLY A 72 -16.88 3.33 -14.83
C GLY A 72 -15.39 3.70 -14.77
N LEU A 73 -14.67 3.22 -13.76
CA LEU A 73 -13.21 3.40 -13.67
C LEU A 73 -12.46 2.64 -14.77
N ALA A 74 -12.94 1.45 -15.16
CA ALA A 74 -12.38 0.72 -16.30
C ALA A 74 -12.58 1.49 -17.62
N ALA A 75 -13.77 2.05 -17.85
CA ALA A 75 -14.03 2.87 -19.03
C ALA A 75 -13.13 4.12 -19.09
N ILE A 76 -12.95 4.80 -17.96
CA ILE A 76 -12.02 5.96 -17.85
C ILE A 76 -10.58 5.54 -18.12
N ARG A 77 -10.17 4.33 -17.72
CA ARG A 77 -8.82 3.81 -17.93
C ARG A 77 -8.54 3.54 -19.40
N ASP A 78 -9.55 3.10 -20.16
CA ASP A 78 -9.38 2.76 -21.57
C ASP A 78 -9.37 4.04 -22.44
N ASP A 79 -10.38 4.90 -22.30
CA ASP A 79 -10.43 6.22 -22.93
C ASP A 79 -11.33 7.17 -22.14
N GLU A 80 -10.72 8.17 -21.51
CA GLU A 80 -11.41 9.17 -20.70
C GLU A 80 -12.39 10.02 -21.51
N LEU A 81 -12.00 10.45 -22.72
CA LEU A 81 -12.84 11.30 -23.57
C LEU A 81 -14.05 10.51 -24.07
N ALA A 82 -13.85 9.25 -24.45
CA ALA A 82 -14.95 8.37 -24.87
C ALA A 82 -15.92 8.06 -23.71
N ALA A 83 -15.39 7.89 -22.48
CA ALA A 83 -16.21 7.68 -21.30
C ALA A 83 -17.08 8.90 -20.96
N GLU A 84 -16.55 10.12 -21.08
CA GLU A 84 -17.31 11.36 -20.90
C GLU A 84 -18.43 11.50 -21.94
N CYS A 85 -18.13 11.24 -23.21
CA CYS A 85 -19.12 11.25 -24.29
C CYS A 85 -20.22 10.20 -24.08
N SER A 86 -19.92 9.10 -23.40
CA SER A 86 -20.87 8.03 -23.05
C SER A 86 -21.70 8.33 -21.80
N GLY A 87 -21.55 9.52 -21.20
CA GLY A 87 -22.30 9.95 -20.01
C GLY A 87 -21.74 9.46 -18.68
N VAL A 88 -20.50 8.93 -18.65
CA VAL A 88 -19.85 8.54 -17.38
C VAL A 88 -19.35 9.80 -16.67
N PRO A 89 -19.71 10.04 -15.39
CA PRO A 89 -19.25 11.22 -14.67
C PRO A 89 -17.81 11.06 -14.16
N THR A 90 -16.84 11.18 -15.08
CA THR A 90 -15.40 10.97 -14.89
C THR A 90 -14.83 11.69 -13.67
N LEU A 91 -15.12 12.99 -13.53
CA LEU A 91 -14.64 13.80 -12.41
C LEU A 91 -15.09 13.24 -11.05
N ARG A 92 -16.37 12.88 -10.92
CA ARG A 92 -16.91 12.34 -9.65
C ARG A 92 -16.31 10.98 -9.33
N LEU A 93 -16.14 10.11 -10.33
CA LEU A 93 -15.52 8.80 -10.15
C LEU A 93 -14.04 8.92 -9.73
N LYS A 94 -13.29 9.85 -10.34
CA LYS A 94 -11.90 10.12 -9.96
C LYS A 94 -11.78 10.59 -8.52
N ILE A 95 -12.58 11.58 -8.11
CA ILE A 95 -12.58 12.10 -6.74
C ILE A 95 -12.97 10.98 -5.74
N PHE A 96 -14.01 10.20 -6.04
CA PHE A 96 -14.43 9.09 -5.19
C PHE A 96 -13.35 8.01 -5.04
N SER A 97 -12.70 7.63 -6.14
CA SER A 97 -11.60 6.66 -6.13
C SER A 97 -10.38 7.14 -5.33
N ALA A 98 -10.08 8.44 -5.40
CA ALA A 98 -9.03 9.06 -4.60
C ALA A 98 -9.38 9.07 -3.11
N MET A 99 -10.60 9.48 -2.74
CA MET A 99 -11.07 9.45 -1.35
C MET A 99 -11.02 8.04 -0.76
N MET A 100 -11.47 7.04 -1.52
CA MET A 100 -11.48 5.65 -1.05
C MET A 100 -10.05 5.10 -0.88
N SER A 101 -9.15 5.43 -1.81
CA SER A 101 -7.72 5.11 -1.68
C SER A 101 -7.10 5.76 -0.44
N CYS A 102 -7.34 7.05 -0.22
CA CYS A 102 -6.84 7.78 0.95
C CYS A 102 -7.37 7.19 2.26
N ALA A 103 -8.65 6.80 2.32
CA ALA A 103 -9.24 6.18 3.49
C ALA A 103 -8.57 4.83 3.83
N LEU A 104 -8.36 3.98 2.83
CA LEU A 104 -7.66 2.69 3.00
C LEU A 104 -6.20 2.89 3.41
N MET A 105 -5.50 3.86 2.81
CA MET A 105 -4.11 4.17 3.17
C MET A 105 -3.99 4.76 4.58
N GLY A 106 -4.91 5.64 4.98
CA GLY A 106 -4.94 6.21 6.33
C GLY A 106 -5.20 5.15 7.40
N MET A 107 -6.09 4.20 7.11
CA MET A 107 -6.30 3.01 7.95
C MET A 107 -5.02 2.17 8.04
N ALA A 108 -4.38 1.83 6.92
CA ALA A 108 -3.15 1.04 6.95
C ALA A 108 -2.02 1.74 7.76
N GLY A 109 -1.88 3.06 7.61
CA GLY A 109 -0.85 3.85 8.28
C GLY A 109 -1.05 4.00 9.79
N THR A 110 -2.29 3.92 10.30
CA THR A 110 -2.57 4.13 11.73
C THR A 110 -2.02 3.01 12.60
N THR A 111 -1.92 1.79 12.07
CA THR A 111 -1.46 0.62 12.84
C THR A 111 0.06 0.49 12.88
N PHE A 112 0.77 1.15 11.96
CA PHE A 112 2.22 1.09 11.82
C PHE A 112 2.98 1.58 13.08
N PRO A 113 2.61 2.71 13.71
CA PRO A 113 3.25 3.17 14.94
C PRO A 113 3.14 2.19 16.12
N TYR A 114 1.98 1.54 16.26
CA TYR A 114 1.73 0.58 17.34
C TYR A 114 2.61 -0.67 17.23
N TYR A 115 3.05 -1.02 16.01
CA TYR A 115 3.96 -2.14 15.77
C TYR A 115 5.41 -1.78 16.14
N LEU A 116 5.91 -0.61 15.72
CA LEU A 116 7.30 -0.22 15.99
C LEU A 116 7.52 0.29 17.43
N SER A 117 6.46 0.68 18.15
CA SER A 117 6.49 1.27 19.51
C SER A 117 7.25 2.60 19.63
N TYR A 118 7.98 2.98 18.58
CA TYR A 118 8.66 4.25 18.39
C TYR A 118 8.56 4.65 16.92
N VAL A 119 8.11 5.87 16.64
CA VAL A 119 8.04 6.41 15.28
C VAL A 119 8.79 7.72 15.22
N GLU A 120 9.84 7.73 14.38
CA GLU A 120 10.56 8.94 14.02
C GLU A 120 10.01 9.50 12.69
N PRO A 121 9.71 10.81 12.59
CA PRO A 121 9.16 11.41 11.37
C PRO A 121 10.03 11.19 10.13
N SER A 122 11.36 11.21 10.29
CA SER A 122 12.33 11.00 9.22
C SER A 122 12.18 9.64 8.53
N SER A 123 11.86 8.60 9.30
CA SER A 123 11.65 7.24 8.79
C SER A 123 10.23 7.05 8.27
N ALA A 124 9.23 7.67 8.89
CA ALA A 124 7.81 7.54 8.51
C ALA A 124 7.49 8.16 7.14
N PHE A 125 8.16 9.26 6.78
CA PHE A 125 8.01 9.93 5.48
C PHE A 125 9.09 9.55 4.47
N SER A 126 9.82 8.45 4.73
CA SER A 126 10.90 8.00 3.85
C SER A 126 10.39 7.59 2.46
N LEU A 127 11.14 7.98 1.43
CA LEU A 127 10.86 7.60 0.04
C LEU A 127 10.81 6.08 -0.14
N SER A 128 11.57 5.32 0.65
CA SER A 128 11.58 3.85 0.59
C SER A 128 10.20 3.23 0.87
N TYR A 129 9.43 3.81 1.80
CA TYR A 129 8.06 3.35 2.08
C TYR A 129 7.11 3.63 0.91
N ALA A 130 7.21 4.81 0.31
CA ALA A 130 6.42 5.17 -0.87
C ALA A 130 6.73 4.26 -2.05
N VAL A 131 8.01 3.99 -2.30
CA VAL A 131 8.46 3.09 -3.37
C VAL A 131 7.94 1.66 -3.13
N ASN A 132 8.08 1.13 -1.91
CA ASN A 132 7.57 -0.21 -1.58
C ASN A 132 6.05 -0.32 -1.72
N SER A 133 5.30 0.71 -1.31
CA SER A 133 3.84 0.75 -1.44
C SER A 133 3.37 0.68 -2.89
N ILE A 134 4.15 1.22 -3.83
CA ILE A 134 3.85 1.16 -5.27
C ILE A 134 4.37 -0.15 -5.88
N ALA A 135 5.50 -0.67 -5.38
CA ALA A 135 6.13 -1.87 -5.90
C ALA A 135 5.29 -3.14 -5.69
N MET A 136 4.64 -3.29 -4.53
CA MET A 136 3.78 -4.45 -4.24
C MET A 136 2.65 -4.64 -5.27
N PRO A 137 1.79 -3.64 -5.56
CA PRO A 137 0.76 -3.78 -6.60
C PRO A 137 1.33 -3.88 -8.01
N LEU A 138 2.47 -3.24 -8.31
CA LEU A 138 3.12 -3.34 -9.62
C LEU A 138 3.61 -4.77 -9.90
N ILE A 139 4.28 -5.38 -8.93
CA ILE A 139 4.80 -6.76 -9.01
C ILE A 139 3.66 -7.77 -9.05
N GLY A 140 2.63 -7.55 -8.26
CA GLY A 140 1.44 -8.39 -8.23
C GLY A 140 0.60 -8.32 -9.50
N GLY A 141 0.49 -7.12 -10.08
CA GLY A 141 -0.34 -6.80 -11.23
C GLY A 141 -1.49 -5.87 -10.86
N MET A 142 -1.64 -4.76 -11.57
CA MET A 142 -2.61 -3.69 -11.25
C MET A 142 -4.04 -3.94 -11.78
N MET A 143 -4.21 -4.96 -12.64
CA MET A 143 -5.46 -5.16 -13.39
C MET A 143 -6.50 -6.04 -12.67
N SER A 144 -6.13 -6.65 -11.54
CA SER A 144 -6.98 -7.54 -10.75
C SER A 144 -6.85 -7.26 -9.25
N TRP A 145 -7.95 -7.37 -8.50
CA TRP A 145 -7.92 -7.27 -7.03
C TRP A 145 -6.97 -8.28 -6.35
N ILE A 146 -6.67 -9.43 -6.97
CA ILE A 146 -5.78 -10.46 -6.41
C ILE A 146 -4.30 -10.10 -6.60
N GLY A 147 -3.98 -9.33 -7.66
CA GLY A 147 -2.60 -8.99 -8.00
C GLY A 147 -1.86 -8.36 -6.83
N PRO A 148 -2.33 -7.23 -6.26
CA PRO A 148 -1.68 -6.57 -5.13
C PRO A 148 -1.49 -7.48 -3.90
N LEU A 149 -2.41 -8.41 -3.65
CA LEU A 149 -2.30 -9.36 -2.55
C LEU A 149 -1.11 -10.32 -2.76
N ILE A 150 -1.01 -10.91 -3.96
CA ILE A 150 0.11 -11.80 -4.30
C ILE A 150 1.42 -11.02 -4.24
N GLY A 151 1.45 -9.82 -4.84
CA GLY A 151 2.63 -8.96 -4.83
C GLY A 151 3.07 -8.60 -3.42
N ALA A 152 2.15 -8.24 -2.53
CA ALA A 152 2.44 -7.93 -1.13
C ALA A 152 2.99 -9.12 -0.35
N VAL A 153 2.40 -10.32 -0.52
CA VAL A 153 2.89 -11.54 0.15
C VAL A 153 4.30 -11.89 -0.34
N LEU A 154 4.55 -11.81 -1.64
CA LEU A 154 5.81 -12.20 -2.24
C LEU A 154 6.92 -11.21 -1.89
N LEU A 155 6.71 -9.91 -2.12
CA LEU A 155 7.68 -8.87 -1.73
C LEU A 155 7.88 -8.83 -0.23
N GLY A 156 6.80 -8.91 0.55
CA GLY A 156 6.87 -8.89 2.02
C GLY A 156 7.71 -10.05 2.56
N THR A 157 7.49 -11.28 2.05
CA THR A 157 8.29 -12.44 2.45
C THR A 157 9.77 -12.26 2.09
N VAL A 158 10.05 -11.77 0.88
CA VAL A 158 11.44 -11.54 0.46
C VAL A 158 12.11 -10.45 1.29
N GLN A 159 11.43 -9.34 1.55
CA GLN A 159 11.96 -8.26 2.41
C GLN A 159 12.25 -8.77 3.82
N GLN A 160 11.35 -9.58 4.37
CA GLN A 160 11.52 -10.16 5.71
C GLN A 160 12.69 -11.15 5.76
N LEU A 161 12.87 -11.98 4.72
CA LEU A 161 14.04 -12.87 4.61
C LEU A 161 15.35 -12.08 4.47
N VAL A 162 15.36 -11.02 3.68
CA VAL A 162 16.54 -10.14 3.53
C VAL A 162 16.87 -9.42 4.83
N GLN A 163 15.85 -8.98 5.60
CA GLN A 163 16.05 -8.39 6.92
C GLN A 163 16.64 -9.38 7.94
N VAL A 164 16.22 -10.65 7.91
CA VAL A 164 16.71 -11.67 8.86
C VAL A 164 18.12 -12.14 8.50
N THR A 165 18.52 -12.10 7.22
CA THR A 165 19.79 -12.67 6.74
C THR A 165 20.92 -11.65 6.57
N VAL A 166 20.64 -10.35 6.46
CA VAL A 166 21.65 -9.33 6.11
C VAL A 166 21.71 -8.17 7.11
N SER A 167 22.93 -7.75 7.48
CA SER A 167 23.21 -6.62 8.37
C SER A 167 22.68 -5.27 7.82
N SER A 168 22.20 -4.39 8.71
CA SER A 168 21.36 -3.20 8.42
C SER A 168 21.85 -2.25 7.33
N ALA A 169 23.17 -2.14 7.09
CA ALA A 169 23.71 -1.22 6.08
C ALA A 169 23.49 -1.70 4.64
N TRP A 170 23.46 -3.02 4.40
CA TRP A 170 23.28 -3.60 3.06
C TRP A 170 21.82 -3.82 2.69
N ASN A 171 20.92 -3.77 3.67
CA ASN A 171 19.49 -4.02 3.48
C ASN A 171 18.87 -3.08 2.44
N LEU A 172 19.12 -1.78 2.56
CA LEU A 172 18.57 -0.75 1.66
C LEU A 172 19.03 -0.93 0.20
N LEU A 173 20.30 -1.26 0.01
CA LEU A 173 20.88 -1.53 -1.31
C LEU A 173 20.28 -2.80 -1.95
N ILE A 174 20.16 -3.87 -1.16
CA ILE A 174 19.63 -5.15 -1.63
C ILE A 174 18.14 -5.03 -1.94
N VAL A 175 17.35 -4.39 -1.07
CA VAL A 175 15.91 -4.18 -1.31
C VAL A 175 15.70 -3.32 -2.56
N GLY A 176 16.45 -2.22 -2.71
CA GLY A 176 16.38 -1.37 -3.89
C GLY A 176 16.77 -2.10 -5.17
N ALA A 177 17.89 -2.85 -5.16
CA ALA A 177 18.35 -3.63 -6.30
C ALA A 177 17.36 -4.76 -6.67
N LEU A 178 16.81 -5.45 -5.68
CA LEU A 178 15.82 -6.50 -5.89
C LEU A 178 14.52 -5.94 -6.48
N LEU A 179 14.10 -4.75 -6.06
CA LEU A 179 12.95 -4.06 -6.60
C LEU A 179 13.17 -3.67 -8.07
N VAL A 180 14.33 -3.09 -8.39
CA VAL A 180 14.73 -2.80 -9.78
C VAL A 180 14.74 -4.10 -10.60
N LEU A 181 15.36 -5.16 -10.10
CA LEU A 181 15.40 -6.46 -10.77
C LEU A 181 13.99 -7.00 -11.04
N PHE A 182 13.09 -6.92 -10.07
CA PHE A 182 11.72 -7.41 -10.21
C PHE A 182 10.91 -6.59 -11.22
N VAL A 183 11.03 -5.26 -11.19
CA VAL A 183 10.41 -4.35 -12.17
C VAL A 183 10.92 -4.64 -13.58
N THR A 184 12.22 -4.94 -13.70
CA THR A 184 12.87 -5.19 -15.00
C THR A 184 12.50 -6.57 -15.56
N LEU A 185 12.36 -7.59 -14.70
CA LEU A 185 12.01 -8.96 -15.10
C LEU A 185 10.50 -9.19 -15.29
N ALA A 186 9.64 -8.44 -14.59
CA ALA A 186 8.19 -8.62 -14.61
C ALA A 186 7.42 -7.28 -14.78
N PRO A 187 7.56 -6.58 -15.93
CA PRO A 187 6.95 -5.27 -16.16
C PRO A 187 5.40 -5.26 -16.15
N ASN A 188 4.76 -6.41 -16.43
CA ASN A 188 3.30 -6.57 -16.35
C ASN A 188 2.82 -7.25 -15.04
N GLY A 189 3.73 -7.44 -14.08
CA GLY A 189 3.48 -8.21 -12.86
C GLY A 189 3.24 -9.70 -13.10
N ILE A 190 3.13 -10.45 -12.01
CA ILE A 190 2.95 -11.91 -12.02
C ILE A 190 1.59 -12.28 -12.62
N MET A 191 0.54 -11.49 -12.35
CA MET A 191 -0.78 -11.74 -12.91
C MET A 191 -0.83 -11.53 -14.44
N GLY A 192 -0.03 -10.61 -14.99
CA GLY A 192 0.09 -10.44 -16.44
C GLY A 192 0.68 -11.67 -17.14
N TRP A 193 1.59 -12.39 -16.47
CA TRP A 193 2.11 -13.67 -16.96
C TRP A 193 1.05 -14.79 -16.93
N VAL A 194 0.23 -14.84 -15.88
CA VAL A 194 -0.84 -15.85 -15.75
C VAL A 194 -1.93 -15.62 -16.80
N GLU A 195 -2.33 -14.38 -17.04
CA GLU A 195 -3.32 -14.03 -18.07
C GLU A 195 -2.81 -14.28 -19.50
N ALA A 196 -1.54 -13.94 -19.79
CA ALA A 196 -0.92 -14.24 -21.08
C ALA A 196 -0.84 -15.75 -21.35
N ARG A 197 -0.59 -16.56 -20.31
CA ARG A 197 -0.55 -18.03 -20.41
C ARG A 197 -1.95 -18.65 -20.55
N ARG A 198 -2.98 -17.98 -19.99
CA ARG A 198 -4.38 -18.39 -20.12
C ARG A 198 -4.94 -18.09 -21.52
N ARG A 199 -4.65 -16.92 -22.09
CA ARG A 199 -4.99 -16.59 -23.49
C ARG A 199 -4.32 -17.52 -24.50
N ARG A 200 -3.10 -18.01 -24.21
CA ARG A 200 -2.40 -19.02 -25.03
C ARG A 200 -2.98 -20.45 -24.96
N LYS A 201 -3.86 -20.74 -24.00
CA LYS A 201 -4.54 -22.04 -23.89
C LYS A 201 -5.96 -22.04 -24.49
N GLU A 202 -6.46 -20.86 -24.84
CA GLU A 202 -7.77 -20.67 -25.50
C GLU A 202 -7.64 -20.56 -27.03
N HIS A 203 -6.41 -20.60 -27.57
CA HIS A 203 -6.07 -20.75 -28.98
C HIS A 203 -5.35 -22.09 -29.20
#